data_AF-A0A6J7PWA4-F1
#
_entry.id   AF-A0A6J7PWA4-F1
#
_cell.length_a   1.000
_cell.length_b   1.000
_cell.length_c   1.000
_cell.angle_alpha   90.00
_cell.angle_beta   90.00
_cell.angle_gamma   90.00
#
_symmetry.space_group_name_H-M   'P 1'
#
loop_
_entity.id
_entity.type
_entity.pdbx_description
1 polymer ?
#
loop_
_entity_poly.entity_id
_entity_poly.type
_entity_poly.pdbx_seq_one_letter_code
_entity_poly.pdbx_strand_id
1 'polypeptide(L)'
;MRKLSSMTSLILLASILALPQASAANAKAGEACARAGATSTVAKVNFTCVKSGKKLVWNNGEKVAGKVTTPTSTPKKGFYQAPDSAFLSTIYDTEGCAVGFDSSGKQVTTPILQAFVNGDWLDVKTIEIGWEKKCNMSQLPNNKYFAYAKAKLEDNLKIRWKFIGPINIASRDEQGNGYSKPTVFLGPTKPLIPHQVEGGYGITWENITRRINDISAAAWTDAQLTLIRNAGLPNAANRLTTYITPNAAKTDGKLDDVTAILKKTFTLLARVPAPSKIFFVALTHDDVAQTELAIKKIYPSSNFMIDSIESMYGTKPTDPKATVFTFSGCDRWGWARNTYTYPNTREAGALILGVCPPGPGGEHRIAVHVMSHEYVHLIQIGLKPNSLNIWENIPCWMIEGEPEWVQSAMSEDFSTYLIAQMFHPYLLSSSGRDYSETTAREWSSEEVLSYYRSAADFLTCRDTNKFAYGYSLGAATTEALVSIGGSESFFALHERLILGENMNNAFKTVYGITWDAAAPILAQVVAKKISLSWSDAALTYQTRPKV
;
A
#
# COMPACT_ATOMS: atom_id res chain seq x y z
N MET A 1 -8.40 77.05 23.57
CA MET A 1 -7.69 78.22 22.98
C MET A 1 -6.82 77.67 21.85
N ARG A 2 -7.22 77.70 20.56
CA ARG A 2 -6.92 78.73 19.51
C ARG A 2 -5.47 79.25 19.62
N LYS A 3 -4.56 79.22 18.62
CA LYS A 3 -4.59 79.46 17.14
C LYS A 3 -3.40 78.67 16.51
N LEU A 4 -3.38 78.12 15.28
CA LEU A 4 -3.55 78.60 13.88
C LEU A 4 -2.44 79.52 13.30
N SER A 5 -1.98 79.14 12.08
CA SER A 5 -1.09 79.81 11.09
C SER A 5 0.40 79.38 11.16
N SER A 6 1.12 79.00 10.10
CA SER A 6 1.12 79.51 8.71
C SER A 6 1.62 78.49 7.68
N MET A 7 1.07 78.57 6.47
CA MET A 7 1.49 77.91 5.23
C MET A 7 2.89 78.33 4.77
N THR A 8 3.60 77.42 4.10
CA THR A 8 4.49 77.80 2.99
C THR A 8 4.53 76.65 1.97
N SER A 9 3.95 76.90 0.80
CA SER A 9 3.99 76.03 -0.38
C SER A 9 5.37 76.09 -1.02
N LEU A 10 5.96 74.93 -1.35
CA LEU A 10 7.07 74.84 -2.29
C LEU A 10 6.70 73.81 -3.37
N ILE A 11 6.52 74.35 -4.58
CA ILE A 11 6.30 73.65 -5.83
C ILE A 11 7.61 72.95 -6.21
N LEU A 12 7.60 71.62 -6.40
CA LEU A 12 8.67 70.91 -7.08
C LEU A 12 8.10 70.09 -8.23
N LEU A 13 8.59 70.43 -9.43
CA LEU A 13 8.25 69.87 -10.73
C LEU A 13 8.35 68.34 -10.75
N ALA A 14 7.31 67.72 -11.31
CA ALA A 14 7.31 66.33 -11.74
C ALA A 14 8.19 66.16 -12.98
N SER A 15 9.42 65.69 -12.79
CA SER A 15 10.28 65.17 -13.86
C SER A 15 9.90 63.70 -14.12
N ILE A 16 9.02 63.49 -15.09
CA ILE A 16 8.72 62.16 -15.64
C ILE A 16 9.98 61.67 -16.35
N LEU A 17 10.81 60.90 -15.63
CA LEU A 17 11.81 60.04 -16.25
C LEU A 17 11.06 58.92 -16.96
N ALA A 18 10.98 59.03 -18.29
CA ALA A 18 10.64 57.93 -19.17
C ALA A 18 11.67 56.81 -18.94
N LEU A 19 11.33 55.87 -18.07
CA LEU A 19 11.96 54.55 -18.08
C LEU A 19 11.70 53.96 -19.46
N PRO A 20 12.72 53.42 -20.15
CA PRO A 20 12.47 52.65 -21.34
C PRO A 20 11.55 51.49 -20.92
N GLN A 21 10.31 51.51 -21.42
CA GLN A 21 9.53 50.30 -21.52
C GLN A 21 10.39 49.34 -22.35
N ALA A 22 11.08 48.43 -21.68
CA ALA A 22 11.60 47.25 -22.33
C ALA A 22 10.37 46.52 -22.84
N SER A 23 10.00 46.81 -24.09
CA SER A 23 9.12 45.96 -24.88
C SER A 23 9.54 44.54 -24.61
N ALA A 24 8.62 43.72 -24.11
CA ALA A 24 8.86 42.29 -23.94
C ALA A 24 9.36 41.76 -25.29
N ALA A 25 10.68 41.59 -25.42
CA ALA A 25 11.27 40.95 -26.57
C ALA A 25 10.68 39.53 -26.58
N ASN A 26 10.09 39.14 -27.71
CA ASN A 26 9.51 37.82 -27.86
C ASN A 26 10.57 36.77 -27.50
N ALA A 27 10.34 36.02 -26.41
CA ALA A 27 11.28 35.03 -25.93
C ALA A 27 11.70 34.06 -27.04
N LYS A 28 13.02 33.92 -27.24
CA LYS A 28 13.65 33.06 -28.23
C LYS A 28 14.74 32.24 -27.57
N ALA A 29 14.81 30.95 -27.92
CA ALA A 29 15.79 30.03 -27.35
C ALA A 29 17.22 30.59 -27.41
N GLY A 30 17.92 30.55 -26.27
CA GLY A 30 19.30 31.03 -26.14
C GLY A 30 19.46 32.54 -25.91
N GLU A 31 18.39 33.34 -26.04
CA GLU A 31 18.48 34.79 -25.75
C GLU A 31 18.50 35.09 -24.25
N ALA A 32 19.10 36.23 -23.90
CA ALA A 32 19.23 36.65 -22.51
C ALA A 32 17.86 36.96 -21.88
N CYS A 33 17.68 36.54 -20.63
CA CYS A 33 16.49 36.80 -19.84
C CYS A 33 16.84 37.40 -18.48
N ALA A 34 15.93 38.21 -17.93
CA ALA A 34 16.24 39.06 -16.78
C ALA A 34 16.17 38.34 -15.41
N ARG A 35 15.39 37.25 -15.31
CA ARG A 35 15.11 36.58 -14.03
C ARG A 35 14.96 35.07 -14.20
N ALA A 36 15.75 34.28 -13.47
CA ALA A 36 15.66 32.83 -13.45
C ALA A 36 14.25 32.37 -13.07
N GLY A 37 13.71 31.39 -13.78
CA GLY A 37 12.34 30.89 -13.59
C GLY A 37 11.25 31.76 -14.21
N ALA A 38 11.57 32.91 -14.82
CA ALA A 38 10.60 33.63 -15.63
C ALA A 38 10.14 32.75 -16.81
N THR A 39 8.84 32.79 -17.13
CA THR A 39 8.26 32.05 -18.23
C THR A 39 7.69 33.00 -19.28
N SER A 40 7.73 32.60 -20.55
CA SER A 40 7.14 33.36 -21.65
C SER A 40 6.64 32.42 -22.73
N THR A 41 5.44 32.65 -23.24
CA THR A 41 4.84 31.83 -24.29
C THR A 41 4.86 32.58 -25.62
N VAL A 42 5.57 32.05 -26.62
CA VAL A 42 5.61 32.62 -27.98
C VAL A 42 5.25 31.51 -28.97
N ALA A 43 4.29 31.77 -29.86
CA ALA A 43 3.87 30.83 -30.90
C ALA A 43 3.55 29.39 -30.39
N LYS A 44 2.86 29.28 -29.24
CA LYS A 44 2.53 28.01 -28.55
C LYS A 44 3.75 27.21 -28.05
N VAL A 45 4.85 27.89 -27.75
CA VAL A 45 6.02 27.31 -27.08
C VAL A 45 6.26 28.08 -25.79
N ASN A 46 6.31 27.37 -24.66
CA ASN A 46 6.65 27.90 -23.35
C ASN A 46 8.17 27.88 -23.16
N PHE A 47 8.75 29.07 -23.03
CA PHE A 47 10.14 29.25 -22.67
C PHE A 47 10.26 29.48 -21.17
N THR A 48 11.28 28.90 -20.56
CA THR A 48 11.66 29.13 -19.16
C THR A 48 13.08 29.68 -19.13
N CYS A 49 13.28 30.77 -18.39
CA CYS A 49 14.58 31.38 -18.18
C CYS A 49 15.42 30.50 -17.24
N VAL A 50 16.48 29.89 -17.77
CA VAL A 50 17.36 28.95 -17.06
C VAL A 50 18.79 29.47 -17.00
N LYS A 51 19.56 28.96 -16.05
CA LYS A 51 20.99 29.27 -15.94
C LYS A 51 21.77 28.40 -16.92
N SER A 52 22.48 29.03 -17.86
CA SER A 52 23.42 28.37 -18.77
C SER A 52 24.80 28.99 -18.58
N GLY A 53 25.69 28.25 -17.91
CA GLY A 53 26.98 28.76 -17.45
C GLY A 53 26.82 29.91 -16.44
N LYS A 54 27.43 31.08 -16.75
CA LYS A 54 27.35 32.30 -15.92
C LYS A 54 26.21 33.26 -16.31
N LYS A 55 25.36 32.91 -17.29
CA LYS A 55 24.30 33.78 -17.82
C LYS A 55 22.92 33.14 -17.66
N LEU A 56 21.88 33.98 -17.66
CA LEU A 56 20.48 33.57 -17.72
C LEU A 56 20.00 33.65 -19.17
N VAL A 57 19.48 32.54 -19.69
CA VAL A 57 18.99 32.44 -21.08
C VAL A 57 17.65 31.71 -21.13
N TRP A 58 16.83 32.01 -22.12
CA TRP A 58 15.64 31.20 -22.43
C TRP A 58 16.06 29.79 -22.87
N ASN A 59 15.43 28.76 -22.30
CA ASN A 59 15.64 27.38 -22.71
C ASN A 59 15.17 27.12 -24.16
N ASN A 60 15.26 25.89 -24.65
CA ASN A 60 14.84 25.54 -26.02
C ASN A 60 13.32 25.64 -26.25
N GLY A 61 12.55 25.95 -25.21
CA GLY A 61 11.09 26.02 -25.26
C GLY A 61 10.44 24.64 -25.29
N GLU A 62 9.35 24.48 -24.55
CA GLU A 62 8.50 23.30 -24.63
C GLU A 62 7.23 23.67 -25.38
N LYS A 63 6.86 22.91 -26.42
CA LYS A 63 5.58 23.11 -27.07
C LYS A 63 4.49 23.02 -26.00
N VAL A 64 3.69 24.07 -25.89
CA VAL A 64 2.45 24.04 -25.13
C VAL A 64 1.62 22.96 -25.80
N ALA A 65 1.54 21.79 -25.16
CA ALA A 65 0.58 20.77 -25.56
C ALA A 65 -0.75 21.50 -25.69
N GLY A 66 -1.25 21.62 -26.92
CA GLY A 66 -2.55 22.21 -27.17
C GLY A 66 -3.48 21.52 -26.19
N LYS A 67 -4.25 22.32 -25.43
CA LYS A 67 -5.23 21.88 -24.43
C LYS A 67 -5.71 20.50 -24.84
N VAL A 68 -5.18 19.46 -24.19
CA VAL A 68 -5.63 18.11 -24.42
C VAL A 68 -7.07 18.20 -23.96
N THR A 69 -7.99 18.35 -24.91
CA THR A 69 -9.31 17.81 -24.73
C THR A 69 -9.03 16.38 -24.33
N THR A 70 -9.17 16.10 -23.03
CA THR A 70 -9.28 14.72 -22.55
C THR A 70 -10.17 14.03 -23.58
N PRO A 71 -9.71 12.99 -24.29
CA PRO A 71 -10.59 12.30 -25.20
C PRO A 71 -11.66 11.68 -24.31
N THR A 72 -12.76 12.41 -24.14
CA THR A 72 -13.97 11.87 -23.57
C THR A 72 -14.34 10.72 -24.46
N SER A 73 -14.45 9.53 -23.87
CA SER A 73 -14.88 8.30 -24.52
C SER A 73 -16.10 8.61 -25.40
N THR A 74 -15.86 8.70 -26.70
CA THR A 74 -16.92 9.00 -27.66
C THR A 74 -17.57 7.66 -27.99
N PRO A 75 -18.88 7.47 -27.74
CA PRO A 75 -19.53 6.20 -28.04
C PRO A 75 -19.50 5.94 -29.56
N LYS A 76 -18.78 4.91 -29.99
CA LYS A 76 -19.13 4.23 -31.25
C LYS A 76 -20.21 3.23 -30.89
N LYS A 77 -21.39 3.32 -31.54
CA LYS A 77 -22.58 2.49 -31.28
C LYS A 77 -22.22 1.06 -30.83
N GLY A 78 -22.49 0.75 -29.56
CA GLY A 78 -22.50 -0.60 -29.01
C GLY A 78 -21.37 -0.96 -28.02
N PHE A 79 -20.19 -0.33 -28.08
CA PHE A 79 -19.04 -0.75 -27.25
C PHE A 79 -18.34 0.42 -26.55
N TYR A 80 -17.79 0.14 -25.37
CA TYR A 80 -16.84 1.00 -24.68
C TYR A 80 -15.47 0.96 -25.36
N GLN A 81 -14.94 2.13 -25.68
CA GLN A 81 -13.60 2.31 -26.22
C GLN A 81 -12.75 3.07 -25.20
N ALA A 82 -11.76 2.38 -24.64
CA ALA A 82 -10.83 2.98 -23.69
C ALA A 82 -9.91 3.99 -24.38
N PRO A 83 -9.54 5.11 -23.72
CA PRO A 83 -8.53 6.02 -24.21
C PRO A 83 -7.14 5.37 -24.22
N ASP A 84 -6.19 5.96 -24.93
CA ASP A 84 -4.82 5.45 -25.00
C ASP A 84 -4.10 5.44 -23.65
N SER A 85 -4.52 6.32 -22.72
CA SER A 85 -4.04 6.38 -21.34
C SER A 85 -4.58 5.28 -20.43
N ALA A 86 -5.52 4.44 -20.91
CA ALA A 86 -6.13 3.39 -20.11
C ALA A 86 -5.15 2.25 -19.82
N PHE A 87 -5.32 1.64 -18.66
CA PHE A 87 -4.46 0.56 -18.18
C PHE A 87 -4.92 -0.77 -18.75
N LEU A 88 -3.97 -1.58 -19.22
CA LEU A 88 -4.22 -2.97 -19.51
C LEU A 88 -4.28 -3.75 -18.19
N SER A 89 -5.41 -4.38 -17.89
CA SER A 89 -5.59 -5.14 -16.65
C SER A 89 -6.37 -6.42 -16.89
N THR A 90 -6.04 -7.45 -16.09
CA THR A 90 -6.86 -8.65 -15.95
C THR A 90 -7.86 -8.40 -14.81
N ILE A 91 -9.13 -8.55 -15.11
CA ILE A 91 -10.25 -8.26 -14.19
C ILE A 91 -11.00 -9.56 -13.98
N TYR A 92 -11.32 -9.88 -12.72
CA TYR A 92 -12.12 -11.04 -12.36
C TYR A 92 -13.50 -10.61 -11.86
N ASP A 93 -14.51 -11.46 -12.01
CA ASP A 93 -15.77 -11.32 -11.28
C ASP A 93 -15.56 -11.68 -9.81
N THR A 94 -15.19 -10.71 -8.98
CA THR A 94 -14.97 -10.92 -7.55
C THR A 94 -16.27 -11.05 -6.76
N GLU A 95 -17.43 -10.83 -7.38
CA GLU A 95 -18.73 -10.85 -6.70
C GLU A 95 -19.53 -12.13 -6.95
N GLY A 96 -19.07 -13.02 -7.83
CA GLY A 96 -19.86 -14.20 -8.14
C GLY A 96 -19.13 -15.26 -8.94
N CYS A 97 -19.62 -16.48 -8.77
CA CYS A 97 -19.23 -17.63 -9.55
C CYS A 97 -20.40 -18.02 -10.43
N ALA A 98 -20.11 -18.43 -11.66
CA ALA A 98 -21.15 -18.86 -12.59
C ALA A 98 -20.77 -20.19 -13.24
N VAL A 99 -21.80 -20.90 -13.73
CA VAL A 99 -21.60 -22.15 -14.45
C VAL A 99 -21.16 -21.82 -15.87
N GLY A 100 -19.86 -21.84 -16.10
CA GLY A 100 -19.28 -21.59 -17.43
C GLY A 100 -19.54 -22.74 -18.40
N PHE A 101 -19.50 -23.98 -17.91
CA PHE A 101 -19.52 -25.20 -18.72
C PHE A 101 -20.49 -26.25 -18.15
N ASP A 102 -21.15 -27.02 -19.02
CA ASP A 102 -21.93 -28.18 -18.61
C ASP A 102 -21.04 -29.39 -18.22
N SER A 103 -21.66 -30.52 -17.89
CA SER A 103 -20.96 -31.75 -17.51
C SER A 103 -20.12 -32.36 -18.65
N SER A 104 -20.37 -31.98 -19.90
CA SER A 104 -19.59 -32.40 -21.08
C SER A 104 -18.39 -31.50 -21.36
N GLY A 105 -18.25 -30.39 -20.62
CA GLY A 105 -17.23 -29.38 -20.86
C GLY A 105 -17.60 -28.39 -21.97
N LYS A 106 -18.84 -28.39 -22.45
CA LYS A 106 -19.32 -27.41 -23.43
C LYS A 106 -19.68 -26.12 -22.70
N GLN A 107 -19.23 -24.97 -23.23
CA GLN A 107 -19.58 -23.68 -22.66
C GLN A 107 -21.09 -23.44 -22.78
N VAL A 108 -21.73 -23.13 -21.65
CA VAL A 108 -23.18 -22.84 -21.56
C VAL A 108 -23.47 -21.40 -21.18
N THR A 109 -22.52 -20.71 -20.57
CA THR A 109 -22.62 -19.29 -20.21
C THR A 109 -21.56 -18.47 -20.91
N THR A 110 -21.97 -17.34 -21.49
CA THR A 110 -21.05 -16.34 -22.06
C THR A 110 -20.92 -15.14 -21.11
N PRO A 111 -19.73 -14.89 -20.53
CA PRO A 111 -19.48 -13.69 -19.76
C PRO A 111 -19.20 -12.51 -20.70
N ILE A 112 -19.69 -11.33 -20.35
CA ILE A 112 -19.46 -10.06 -21.03
C ILE A 112 -19.14 -9.01 -19.95
N LEU A 113 -17.98 -8.36 -20.06
CA LEU A 113 -17.66 -7.22 -19.23
C LEU A 113 -18.35 -5.97 -19.78
N GLN A 114 -19.05 -5.21 -18.94
CA GLN A 114 -19.70 -3.97 -19.32
C GLN A 114 -19.15 -2.79 -18.50
N ALA A 115 -19.09 -1.61 -19.11
CA ALA A 115 -18.71 -0.35 -18.50
C ALA A 115 -19.87 0.66 -18.55
N PHE A 116 -20.05 1.42 -17.47
CA PHE A 116 -21.09 2.44 -17.38
C PHE A 116 -20.54 3.80 -17.85
N VAL A 117 -21.07 4.29 -18.97
CA VAL A 117 -20.64 5.54 -19.60
C VAL A 117 -21.86 6.35 -20.01
N ASN A 118 -21.92 7.62 -19.60
CA ASN A 118 -22.98 8.57 -19.97
C ASN A 118 -24.42 8.08 -19.70
N GLY A 119 -24.62 7.27 -18.65
CA GLY A 119 -25.94 6.73 -18.29
C GLY A 119 -26.24 5.34 -18.82
N ASP A 120 -25.39 4.80 -19.71
CA ASP A 120 -25.60 3.53 -20.39
C ASP A 120 -24.53 2.50 -20.04
N TRP A 121 -24.92 1.22 -20.06
CA TRP A 121 -24.01 0.09 -19.97
C TRP A 121 -23.56 -0.34 -21.36
N LEU A 122 -22.27 -0.20 -21.64
CA LEU A 122 -21.66 -0.56 -22.92
C LEU A 122 -20.77 -1.79 -22.75
N ASP A 123 -20.79 -2.68 -23.73
CA ASP A 123 -19.91 -3.85 -23.73
C ASP A 123 -18.44 -3.40 -23.87
N VAL A 124 -17.56 -3.94 -23.04
CA VAL A 124 -16.12 -3.63 -23.08
C VAL A 124 -15.46 -4.47 -24.15
N LYS A 125 -14.71 -3.83 -25.05
CA LYS A 125 -13.85 -4.57 -25.98
C LYS A 125 -12.69 -5.20 -25.22
N THR A 126 -12.71 -6.52 -25.08
CA THR A 126 -11.67 -7.29 -24.41
C THR A 126 -10.61 -7.78 -25.40
N ILE A 127 -9.38 -7.96 -24.91
CA ILE A 127 -8.32 -8.71 -25.60
C ILE A 127 -8.54 -10.20 -25.41
N GLU A 128 -8.96 -10.57 -24.20
CA GLU A 128 -9.22 -11.94 -23.79
C GLU A 128 -10.39 -11.92 -22.80
N ILE A 129 -11.25 -12.92 -22.86
CA ILE A 129 -12.37 -13.10 -21.93
C ILE A 129 -12.68 -14.58 -21.80
N GLY A 130 -12.96 -15.04 -20.59
CA GLY A 130 -13.23 -16.44 -20.37
C GLY A 130 -13.52 -16.78 -18.92
N TRP A 131 -13.21 -18.02 -18.58
CA TRP A 131 -13.44 -18.61 -17.27
C TRP A 131 -12.12 -19.09 -16.69
N GLU A 132 -11.83 -18.72 -15.45
CA GLU A 132 -10.61 -19.12 -14.75
C GLU A 132 -10.93 -19.53 -13.31
N LYS A 133 -10.18 -20.52 -12.80
CA LYS A 133 -10.22 -21.08 -11.43
C LYS A 133 -11.60 -21.60 -11.00
N LYS A 134 -11.64 -22.85 -10.51
CA LYS A 134 -12.86 -23.38 -9.91
C LYS A 134 -13.20 -22.59 -8.65
N CYS A 135 -14.44 -22.12 -8.57
CA CYS A 135 -14.94 -21.44 -7.39
C CYS A 135 -15.64 -22.42 -6.43
N ASN A 136 -15.44 -22.23 -5.13
CA ASN A 136 -16.00 -23.08 -4.09
C ASN A 136 -17.21 -22.43 -3.39
N MET A 137 -18.27 -22.11 -4.14
CA MET A 137 -19.54 -21.62 -3.57
C MET A 137 -20.54 -22.76 -3.41
N SER A 138 -20.80 -23.22 -2.19
CA SER A 138 -21.66 -24.39 -1.89
C SER A 138 -23.08 -24.35 -2.50
N GLN A 139 -23.63 -23.15 -2.71
CA GLN A 139 -25.00 -22.93 -3.21
C GLN A 139 -25.21 -23.18 -4.73
N LEU A 140 -24.12 -23.41 -5.48
CA LEU A 140 -24.18 -23.61 -6.94
C LEU A 140 -23.92 -25.11 -7.32
N PRO A 141 -24.19 -25.57 -8.55
CA PRO A 141 -23.87 -26.93 -9.02
C PRO A 141 -22.39 -27.10 -9.38
N ASN A 142 -21.84 -28.31 -9.40
CA ASN A 142 -20.45 -28.58 -9.84
C ASN A 142 -20.12 -27.88 -11.20
N ASN A 143 -18.88 -27.40 -11.39
CA ASN A 143 -18.38 -26.59 -12.55
C ASN A 143 -18.60 -25.06 -12.50
N LYS A 144 -18.29 -24.43 -11.35
CA LYS A 144 -18.34 -22.97 -11.20
C LYS A 144 -16.97 -22.36 -11.43
N TYR A 145 -16.92 -21.26 -12.14
CA TYR A 145 -15.68 -20.53 -12.43
C TYR A 145 -15.86 -19.05 -12.18
N PHE A 146 -14.76 -18.36 -11.93
CA PHE A 146 -14.72 -16.90 -12.00
C PHE A 146 -14.62 -16.50 -13.47
N ALA A 147 -15.47 -15.57 -13.91
CA ALA A 147 -15.22 -14.93 -15.19
C ALA A 147 -14.01 -14.02 -15.08
N TYR A 148 -13.23 -13.93 -16.15
CA TYR A 148 -12.14 -12.99 -16.25
C TYR A 148 -12.09 -12.33 -17.63
N ALA A 149 -11.53 -11.13 -17.67
CA ALA A 149 -11.32 -10.39 -18.90
C ALA A 149 -10.00 -9.62 -18.83
N LYS A 150 -9.24 -9.64 -19.92
CA LYS A 150 -8.11 -8.76 -20.14
C LYS A 150 -8.58 -7.59 -20.99
N ALA A 151 -8.64 -6.41 -20.42
CA ALA A 151 -9.18 -5.22 -21.08
C ALA A 151 -8.38 -3.97 -20.73
N LYS A 152 -8.48 -2.96 -21.60
CA LYS A 152 -8.04 -1.60 -21.26
C LYS A 152 -9.18 -0.86 -20.58
N LEU A 153 -8.97 -0.37 -19.36
CA LEU A 153 -9.98 0.40 -18.63
C LEU A 153 -9.37 1.67 -18.02
N GLU A 154 -10.19 2.71 -17.90
CA GLU A 154 -9.85 3.92 -17.15
C GLU A 154 -10.06 3.67 -15.66
N ASP A 155 -9.19 4.25 -14.83
CA ASP A 155 -9.38 4.23 -13.38
C ASP A 155 -10.70 4.90 -12.98
N ASN A 156 -11.34 4.39 -11.92
CA ASN A 156 -12.65 4.78 -11.42
C ASN A 156 -13.85 4.52 -12.37
N LEU A 157 -13.66 3.74 -13.44
CA LEU A 157 -14.75 3.36 -14.33
C LEU A 157 -15.69 2.36 -13.64
N LYS A 158 -16.99 2.65 -13.61
CA LYS A 158 -17.98 1.71 -13.07
C LYS A 158 -18.18 0.56 -14.06
N ILE A 159 -17.97 -0.67 -13.60
CA ILE A 159 -18.05 -1.90 -14.41
C ILE A 159 -19.00 -2.92 -13.80
N ARG A 160 -19.47 -3.87 -14.61
CA ARG A 160 -20.20 -5.07 -14.16
C ARG A 160 -19.99 -6.22 -15.13
N TRP A 161 -20.28 -7.43 -14.69
CA TRP A 161 -20.38 -8.60 -15.54
C TRP A 161 -21.83 -8.82 -15.97
N LYS A 162 -22.04 -9.11 -17.26
CA LYS A 162 -23.28 -9.63 -17.81
C LYS A 162 -23.03 -11.09 -18.23
N PHE A 163 -23.93 -11.98 -17.85
CA PHE A 163 -23.86 -13.40 -18.17
C PHE A 163 -25.06 -13.79 -19.02
N ILE A 164 -24.79 -14.30 -20.22
CA ILE A 164 -25.82 -14.80 -21.16
C ILE A 164 -25.83 -16.32 -21.09
N GLY A 165 -26.96 -16.91 -20.69
CA GLY A 165 -27.15 -18.36 -20.60
C GLY A 165 -27.90 -18.82 -19.33
N PRO A 166 -27.99 -20.13 -19.07
CA PRO A 166 -28.57 -20.70 -17.86
C PRO A 166 -27.63 -20.52 -16.65
N ILE A 167 -27.69 -19.37 -15.99
CA ILE A 167 -26.55 -18.91 -15.17
C ILE A 167 -26.49 -19.16 -13.67
N ASN A 168 -27.54 -19.35 -12.88
CA ASN A 168 -27.43 -19.43 -11.40
C ASN A 168 -26.53 -18.35 -10.73
N ILE A 169 -26.91 -17.08 -10.90
CA ILE A 169 -26.42 -15.98 -10.05
C ILE A 169 -27.60 -15.34 -9.31
N ALA A 170 -27.32 -14.54 -8.29
CA ALA A 170 -28.34 -13.96 -7.40
C ALA A 170 -29.30 -12.95 -8.08
N SER A 171 -28.94 -12.34 -9.22
CA SER A 171 -29.80 -11.36 -9.93
C SER A 171 -30.00 -11.73 -11.40
N ARG A 172 -31.25 -11.65 -11.89
CA ARG A 172 -31.60 -11.91 -13.30
C ARG A 172 -32.52 -10.84 -13.87
N ASP A 173 -32.38 -10.54 -15.16
CA ASP A 173 -33.37 -9.77 -15.92
C ASP A 173 -34.51 -10.68 -16.42
N GLU A 174 -35.55 -10.04 -16.98
CA GLU A 174 -36.71 -10.72 -17.56
C GLU A 174 -36.34 -11.63 -18.75
N GLN A 175 -35.18 -11.41 -19.35
CA GLN A 175 -34.64 -12.20 -20.46
C GLN A 175 -33.77 -13.38 -19.98
N GLY A 176 -33.63 -13.55 -18.65
CA GLY A 176 -32.88 -14.64 -18.03
C GLY A 176 -31.36 -14.43 -17.98
N ASN A 177 -30.85 -13.29 -18.48
CA ASN A 177 -29.47 -12.91 -18.27
C ASN A 177 -29.28 -12.52 -16.81
N GLY A 178 -28.05 -12.49 -16.35
CA GLY A 178 -27.74 -12.03 -15.01
C GLY A 178 -26.58 -11.09 -15.02
N TYR A 179 -26.57 -10.28 -13.98
CA TYR A 179 -25.59 -9.24 -13.78
C TYR A 179 -24.91 -9.42 -12.44
N SER A 180 -23.58 -9.22 -12.42
CA SER A 180 -22.90 -8.92 -11.16
C SER A 180 -23.39 -7.56 -10.65
N LYS A 181 -23.21 -7.29 -9.35
CA LYS A 181 -23.46 -5.94 -8.85
C LYS A 181 -22.40 -5.01 -9.48
N PRO A 182 -22.78 -3.76 -9.78
CA PRO A 182 -21.82 -2.79 -10.31
C PRO A 182 -20.72 -2.49 -9.30
N THR A 183 -19.47 -2.58 -9.75
CA THR A 183 -18.28 -2.20 -8.98
C THR A 183 -17.54 -1.05 -9.68
N VAL A 184 -16.65 -0.38 -8.96
CA VAL A 184 -15.74 0.62 -9.53
C VAL A 184 -14.43 -0.09 -9.86
N PHE A 185 -14.04 -0.09 -11.14
CA PHE A 185 -12.72 -0.53 -11.55
C PHE A 185 -11.69 0.44 -11.00
N LEU A 186 -10.71 -0.12 -10.30
CA LEU A 186 -9.60 0.61 -9.74
C LEU A 186 -8.34 0.14 -10.46
N GLY A 187 -7.78 1.04 -11.25
CA GLY A 187 -6.61 0.78 -12.06
C GLY A 187 -5.35 0.58 -11.21
N PRO A 188 -4.30 -0.02 -11.81
CA PRO A 188 -2.99 -0.06 -11.19
C PRO A 188 -2.54 1.36 -10.80
N THR A 189 -1.90 1.48 -9.65
CA THR A 189 -1.35 2.78 -9.23
C THR A 189 -0.04 3.04 -9.95
N LYS A 190 0.19 4.32 -10.27
CA LYS A 190 1.50 4.73 -10.77
C LYS A 190 2.51 4.51 -9.65
N PRO A 191 3.64 3.81 -9.91
CA PRO A 191 4.64 3.59 -8.88
C PRO A 191 5.10 4.91 -8.28
N LEU A 192 5.16 4.92 -6.95
CA LEU A 192 5.72 6.00 -6.17
C LEU A 192 7.16 6.26 -6.62
N ILE A 193 7.48 7.55 -6.78
CA ILE A 193 8.87 7.98 -6.83
C ILE A 193 9.24 8.28 -5.37
N PRO A 194 10.11 7.46 -4.75
CA PRO A 194 10.49 7.67 -3.36
C PRO A 194 11.24 8.99 -3.22
N HIS A 195 11.06 9.63 -2.07
CA HIS A 195 11.92 10.75 -1.69
C HIS A 195 13.39 10.29 -1.54
N GLN A 196 14.31 11.25 -1.55
CA GLN A 196 15.70 10.97 -1.19
C GLN A 196 15.80 10.72 0.32
N VAL A 197 16.70 9.83 0.74
CA VAL A 197 16.96 9.57 2.17
C VAL A 197 17.26 10.85 2.92
N GLU A 198 16.60 11.03 4.06
CA GLU A 198 16.75 12.17 4.96
C GLU A 198 17.56 11.77 6.21
N GLY A 199 18.15 12.73 6.93
CA GLY A 199 18.87 12.46 8.19
C GLY A 199 20.39 12.28 8.10
N GLY A 200 20.99 12.32 6.89
CA GLY A 200 22.43 12.61 6.73
C GLY A 200 23.43 11.51 7.12
N TYR A 201 23.00 10.24 7.25
CA TYR A 201 23.91 9.13 7.59
C TYR A 201 24.83 8.70 6.43
N GLY A 202 24.47 9.06 5.19
CA GLY A 202 25.28 8.82 4.00
C GLY A 202 25.53 7.33 3.72
N ILE A 203 24.56 6.48 4.02
CA ILE A 203 24.63 5.04 3.74
C ILE A 203 24.43 4.83 2.24
N THR A 204 25.32 4.05 1.63
CA THR A 204 25.30 3.71 0.20
C THR A 204 25.59 2.23 0.02
N TRP A 205 25.37 1.71 -1.19
CA TRP A 205 25.70 0.33 -1.53
C TRP A 205 27.18 -0.01 -1.30
N GLU A 206 28.09 0.95 -1.52
CA GLU A 206 29.53 0.78 -1.35
C GLU A 206 29.96 0.75 0.12
N ASN A 207 29.15 1.27 1.04
CA ASN A 207 29.55 1.45 2.43
C ASN A 207 28.63 0.78 3.46
N ILE A 208 27.47 0.27 3.08
CA ILE A 208 26.48 -0.25 4.03
C ILE A 208 27.04 -1.37 4.91
N THR A 209 27.87 -2.26 4.37
CA THR A 209 28.50 -3.36 5.13
C THR A 209 29.48 -2.88 6.21
N ARG A 210 30.15 -1.74 5.99
CA ARG A 210 31.05 -1.12 6.98
C ARG A 210 30.34 -0.12 7.90
N ARG A 211 29.07 0.23 7.61
CA ARG A 211 28.24 1.19 8.36
C ARG A 211 27.02 0.52 9.00
N ILE A 212 27.11 -0.79 9.30
CA ILE A 212 25.97 -1.58 9.84
C ILE A 212 25.35 -0.96 11.10
N ASN A 213 26.19 -0.39 11.97
CA ASN A 213 25.75 0.24 13.22
C ASN A 213 24.90 1.51 12.97
N ASP A 214 24.96 2.10 11.77
CA ASP A 214 24.20 3.31 11.45
C ASP A 214 22.85 3.01 10.79
N ILE A 215 22.61 1.77 10.34
CA ILE A 215 21.44 1.41 9.52
C ILE A 215 20.15 1.70 10.27
N SER A 216 20.04 1.27 11.53
CA SER A 216 18.82 1.44 12.31
C SER A 216 18.56 2.91 12.60
N ALA A 217 19.60 3.68 12.93
CA ALA A 217 19.49 5.10 13.14
C ALA A 217 19.06 5.84 11.87
N ALA A 218 19.64 5.50 10.73
CA ALA A 218 19.29 6.07 9.44
C ALA A 218 17.84 5.77 9.06
N ALA A 219 17.43 4.51 9.13
CA ALA A 219 16.09 4.09 8.74
C ALA A 219 15.00 4.70 9.64
N TRP A 220 15.21 4.70 10.96
CA TRP A 220 14.26 5.31 11.88
C TRP A 220 14.19 6.83 11.72
N THR A 221 15.33 7.50 11.57
CA THR A 221 15.38 8.96 11.36
C THR A 221 14.62 9.36 10.09
N ASP A 222 14.84 8.63 8.99
CA ASP A 222 14.13 8.86 7.74
C ASP A 222 12.61 8.67 7.89
N ALA A 223 12.17 7.62 8.59
CA ALA A 223 10.75 7.39 8.87
C ALA A 223 10.14 8.55 9.68
N GLN A 224 10.83 9.06 10.71
CA GLN A 224 10.34 10.19 11.51
C GLN A 224 10.27 11.48 10.70
N LEU A 225 11.25 11.76 9.85
CA LEU A 225 11.22 12.94 8.98
C LEU A 225 10.14 12.82 7.89
N THR A 226 9.88 11.61 7.41
CA THR A 226 8.77 11.33 6.49
C THR A 226 7.42 11.56 7.15
N LEU A 227 7.23 11.19 8.42
CA LEU A 227 6.02 11.53 9.17
C LEU A 227 5.79 13.05 9.21
N ILE A 228 6.85 13.83 9.43
CA ILE A 228 6.78 15.30 9.43
C ILE A 228 6.41 15.83 8.04
N ARG A 229 7.09 15.34 7.00
CA ARG A 229 6.85 15.73 5.59
C ARG A 229 5.42 15.44 5.16
N ASN A 230 4.90 14.28 5.57
CA ASN A 230 3.59 13.79 5.15
C ASN A 230 2.43 14.26 6.04
N ALA A 231 2.68 14.97 7.15
CA ALA A 231 1.68 15.37 8.13
C ALA A 231 0.48 16.15 7.55
N GLY A 232 0.70 16.90 6.46
CA GLY A 232 -0.33 17.68 5.77
C GLY A 232 -1.03 16.95 4.61
N LEU A 233 -0.62 15.73 4.28
CA LEU A 233 -1.17 15.00 3.15
C LEU A 233 -2.49 14.30 3.53
N PRO A 234 -3.48 14.24 2.62
CA PRO A 234 -4.64 13.39 2.80
C PRO A 234 -4.19 11.93 3.00
N ASN A 235 -4.67 11.30 4.07
CA ASN A 235 -4.32 9.92 4.40
C ASN A 235 -5.55 9.15 4.87
N ALA A 236 -5.39 8.00 5.53
CA ALA A 236 -6.50 7.17 5.93
C ALA A 236 -7.14 7.56 7.29
N ALA A 237 -6.59 8.55 8.00
CA ALA A 237 -7.07 8.94 9.33
C ALA A 237 -8.51 9.46 9.30
N ASN A 238 -8.90 10.19 8.26
CA ASN A 238 -10.27 10.70 8.07
C ASN A 238 -11.25 9.64 7.54
N ARG A 239 -10.76 8.44 7.23
CA ARG A 239 -11.53 7.30 6.71
C ARG A 239 -11.62 6.15 7.71
N LEU A 240 -11.02 6.30 8.89
CA LEU A 240 -11.03 5.32 9.96
C LEU A 240 -12.34 5.41 10.76
N THR A 241 -13.04 4.28 10.84
CA THR A 241 -14.16 4.06 11.76
C THR A 241 -13.72 3.06 12.82
N THR A 242 -13.76 3.47 14.08
CA THR A 242 -13.38 2.61 15.22
C THR A 242 -14.64 2.08 15.91
N TYR A 243 -14.66 0.79 16.21
CA TYR A 243 -15.67 0.14 17.05
C TYR A 243 -14.96 -0.73 18.10
N ILE A 244 -15.05 -0.30 19.36
CA ILE A 244 -14.51 -1.04 20.51
C ILE A 244 -15.69 -1.44 21.38
N THR A 245 -15.80 -2.73 21.68
CA THR A 245 -16.91 -3.23 22.50
C THR A 245 -16.72 -2.88 23.98
N PRO A 246 -17.81 -2.83 24.78
CA PRO A 246 -17.70 -2.52 26.20
C PRO A 246 -16.81 -3.48 26.98
N ASN A 247 -16.84 -4.80 26.71
CA ASN A 247 -15.96 -5.74 27.41
C ASN A 247 -14.52 -5.64 26.91
N ALA A 248 -14.28 -5.31 25.64
CA ALA A 248 -12.93 -5.06 25.13
C ALA A 248 -12.31 -3.84 25.83
N ALA A 249 -13.03 -2.72 25.89
CA ALA A 249 -12.59 -1.51 26.59
C ALA A 249 -12.38 -1.73 28.10
N LYS A 250 -13.20 -2.58 28.73
CA LYS A 250 -13.02 -2.96 30.14
C LYS A 250 -11.78 -3.83 30.34
N THR A 251 -11.48 -4.71 29.39
CA THR A 251 -10.35 -5.63 29.46
C THR A 251 -9.03 -4.90 29.22
N ASP A 252 -9.01 -3.98 28.27
CA ASP A 252 -7.88 -3.10 28.01
C ASP A 252 -8.35 -1.66 27.81
N GLY A 253 -8.21 -0.87 28.87
CA GLY A 253 -8.57 0.54 28.90
C GLY A 253 -7.68 1.46 28.06
N LYS A 254 -6.67 0.91 27.37
CA LYS A 254 -5.74 1.68 26.52
C LYS A 254 -5.90 1.39 25.04
N LEU A 255 -6.94 0.66 24.60
CA LEU A 255 -7.15 0.32 23.19
C LEU A 255 -7.20 1.52 22.23
N ASP A 256 -7.46 2.73 22.74
CA ASP A 256 -7.35 3.96 21.95
C ASP A 256 -5.91 4.27 21.47
N ASP A 257 -4.88 3.73 22.12
CA ASP A 257 -3.47 3.83 21.70
C ASP A 257 -3.25 3.20 20.31
N VAL A 258 -4.07 2.19 19.94
CA VAL A 258 -4.10 1.62 18.58
C VAL A 258 -4.46 2.70 17.55
N THR A 259 -5.42 3.56 17.87
CA THR A 259 -5.81 4.62 16.93
C THR A 259 -4.68 5.64 16.77
N ALA A 260 -3.91 5.90 17.82
CA ALA A 260 -2.76 6.82 17.76
C ALA A 260 -1.63 6.25 16.88
N ILE A 261 -1.28 4.97 17.05
CA ILE A 261 -0.23 4.34 16.23
C ILE A 261 -0.67 4.22 14.77
N LEU A 262 -1.92 3.84 14.49
CA LEU A 262 -2.46 3.76 13.13
C LEU A 262 -2.39 5.11 12.43
N LYS A 263 -2.70 6.21 13.11
CA LYS A 263 -2.58 7.56 12.54
C LYS A 263 -1.13 7.90 12.14
N LYS A 264 -0.13 7.45 12.91
CA LYS A 264 1.27 7.58 12.49
C LYS A 264 1.51 6.75 11.22
N THR A 265 1.08 5.48 11.19
CA THR A 265 1.24 4.61 10.01
C THR A 265 0.55 5.19 8.77
N PHE A 266 -0.65 5.74 8.92
CA PHE A 266 -1.39 6.42 7.84
C PHE A 266 -0.60 7.61 7.31
N THR A 267 0.08 8.35 8.19
CA THR A 267 0.90 9.51 7.81
C THR A 267 2.17 9.05 7.08
N LEU A 268 2.85 8.02 7.58
CA LEU A 268 4.03 7.44 6.91
C LEU A 268 3.67 7.05 5.47
N LEU A 269 2.52 6.37 5.31
CA LEU A 269 2.06 5.82 4.04
C LEU A 269 1.08 6.72 3.29
N ALA A 270 1.03 8.02 3.59
CA ALA A 270 0.03 8.94 3.02
C ALA A 270 0.09 9.04 1.48
N ARG A 271 1.25 8.76 0.89
CA ARG A 271 1.45 8.77 -0.58
C ARG A 271 1.20 7.41 -1.24
N VAL A 272 0.94 6.38 -0.44
CA VAL A 272 0.62 5.03 -0.92
C VAL A 272 -0.91 4.88 -0.94
N PRO A 273 -1.48 4.31 -2.02
CA PRO A 273 -2.91 4.05 -2.13
C PRO A 273 -3.42 3.18 -0.98
N ALA A 274 -4.48 3.64 -0.30
CA ALA A 274 -5.09 2.96 0.84
C ALA A 274 -6.60 2.77 0.65
N PRO A 275 -7.24 1.78 1.29
CA PRO A 275 -8.69 1.57 1.19
C PRO A 275 -9.51 2.82 1.52
N SER A 276 -10.59 3.06 0.77
CA SER A 276 -11.42 4.26 0.91
C SER A 276 -12.19 4.33 2.23
N LYS A 277 -12.35 3.18 2.90
CA LYS A 277 -12.92 3.04 4.24
C LYS A 277 -12.05 2.07 5.03
N ILE A 278 -11.72 2.42 6.26
CA ILE A 278 -10.96 1.56 7.16
C ILE A 278 -11.75 1.38 8.43
N PHE A 279 -11.86 0.13 8.88
CA PHE A 279 -12.51 -0.20 10.13
C PHE A 279 -11.47 -0.74 11.11
N PHE A 280 -11.45 -0.22 12.33
CA PHE A 280 -10.76 -0.86 13.45
C PHE A 280 -11.82 -1.42 14.39
N VAL A 281 -11.82 -2.73 14.59
CA VAL A 281 -12.79 -3.45 15.41
C VAL A 281 -12.05 -4.15 16.53
N ALA A 282 -12.32 -3.79 17.79
CA ALA A 282 -11.81 -4.51 18.95
C ALA A 282 -12.97 -5.12 19.74
N LEU A 283 -12.94 -6.43 19.95
CA LEU A 283 -14.01 -7.19 20.59
C LEU A 283 -13.47 -8.32 21.46
N THR A 284 -14.19 -8.71 22.51
CA THR A 284 -13.97 -9.99 23.18
C THR A 284 -14.79 -11.09 22.51
N HIS A 285 -14.48 -12.35 22.81
CA HIS A 285 -15.28 -13.48 22.34
C HIS A 285 -16.77 -13.35 22.78
N ASP A 286 -17.03 -12.90 24.01
CA ASP A 286 -18.40 -12.73 24.52
C ASP A 286 -19.18 -11.63 23.79
N ASP A 287 -18.48 -10.75 23.07
CA ASP A 287 -19.07 -9.62 22.36
C ASP A 287 -19.38 -9.90 20.89
N VAL A 288 -19.08 -11.10 20.37
CA VAL A 288 -19.24 -11.43 18.93
C VAL A 288 -20.65 -11.11 18.42
N ALA A 289 -21.69 -11.64 19.04
CA ALA A 289 -23.07 -11.47 18.57
C ALA A 289 -23.52 -9.99 18.54
N GLN A 290 -23.16 -9.20 19.57
CA GLN A 290 -23.47 -7.77 19.57
C GLN A 290 -22.63 -6.98 18.57
N THR A 291 -21.38 -7.40 18.35
CA THR A 291 -20.48 -6.78 17.38
C THR A 291 -20.98 -6.98 15.96
N GLU A 292 -21.47 -8.17 15.60
CA GLU A 292 -22.09 -8.42 14.31
C GLU A 292 -23.30 -7.52 14.05
N LEU A 293 -24.16 -7.34 15.06
CA LEU A 293 -25.32 -6.44 14.97
C LEU A 293 -24.90 -4.98 14.78
N ALA A 294 -23.81 -4.55 15.43
CA ALA A 294 -23.26 -3.21 15.25
C ALA A 294 -22.64 -3.03 13.86
N ILE A 295 -21.85 -4.01 13.40
CA ILE A 295 -21.23 -4.02 12.07
C ILE A 295 -22.27 -3.96 10.96
N LYS A 296 -23.39 -4.69 11.07
CA LYS A 296 -24.51 -4.59 10.11
C LYS A 296 -25.08 -3.18 9.99
N LYS A 297 -24.98 -2.36 11.04
CA LYS A 297 -25.39 -0.95 11.00
C LYS A 297 -24.30 -0.04 10.40
N ILE A 298 -23.04 -0.32 10.72
CA ILE A 298 -21.88 0.45 10.25
C ILE A 298 -21.61 0.22 8.76
N TYR A 299 -21.79 -1.02 8.29
CA TYR A 299 -21.52 -1.43 6.90
C TYR A 299 -22.57 -2.42 6.37
N PRO A 300 -23.82 -1.99 6.13
CA PRO A 300 -24.92 -2.87 5.75
C PRO A 300 -24.76 -3.53 4.37
N SER A 301 -23.85 -3.03 3.54
CA SER A 301 -23.68 -3.48 2.16
C SER A 301 -22.88 -4.78 1.99
N SER A 302 -22.30 -5.32 3.07
CA SER A 302 -21.45 -6.53 3.03
C SER A 302 -21.29 -7.18 4.40
N ASN A 303 -21.12 -8.51 4.40
CA ASN A 303 -20.79 -9.28 5.59
C ASN A 303 -19.28 -9.50 5.80
N PHE A 304 -18.38 -8.94 4.97
CA PHE A 304 -16.95 -9.32 5.02
C PHE A 304 -16.32 -9.23 6.41
N MET A 305 -16.66 -8.20 7.21
CA MET A 305 -16.17 -8.07 8.59
C MET A 305 -16.77 -9.11 9.54
N ILE A 306 -18.02 -9.50 9.32
CA ILE A 306 -18.70 -10.54 10.10
C ILE A 306 -18.08 -11.90 9.78
N ASP A 307 -17.92 -12.22 8.49
CA ASP A 307 -17.24 -13.43 8.04
C ASP A 307 -15.81 -13.52 8.61
N SER A 308 -15.14 -12.38 8.78
CA SER A 308 -13.82 -12.29 9.43
C SER A 308 -13.87 -12.63 10.92
N ILE A 309 -14.84 -12.09 11.65
CA ILE A 309 -15.05 -12.36 13.08
C ILE A 309 -15.40 -13.83 13.29
N GLU A 310 -16.30 -14.38 12.48
CA GLU A 310 -16.65 -15.80 12.49
C GLU A 310 -15.43 -16.68 12.19
N SER A 311 -14.53 -16.25 11.30
CA SER A 311 -13.27 -16.95 11.02
C SER A 311 -12.26 -16.86 12.16
N MET A 312 -12.34 -15.84 13.02
CA MET A 312 -11.43 -15.66 14.17
C MET A 312 -11.88 -16.48 15.38
N TYR A 313 -13.18 -16.52 15.65
CA TYR A 313 -13.76 -17.11 16.87
C TYR A 313 -14.55 -18.40 16.63
N GLY A 314 -14.78 -18.77 15.37
CA GLY A 314 -15.65 -19.89 15.01
C GLY A 314 -17.14 -19.56 15.17
N THR A 315 -18.00 -20.49 14.77
CA THR A 315 -19.47 -20.35 14.91
C THR A 315 -19.98 -20.73 16.31
N LYS A 316 -19.10 -21.32 17.14
CA LYS A 316 -19.39 -21.75 18.52
C LYS A 316 -18.15 -21.52 19.39
N PRO A 317 -18.31 -21.25 20.71
CA PRO A 317 -17.19 -21.07 21.65
C PRO A 317 -16.21 -22.25 21.74
N THR A 318 -16.63 -23.43 21.26
CA THR A 318 -15.87 -24.68 21.31
C THR A 318 -15.34 -25.12 19.95
N ASP A 319 -15.50 -24.31 18.90
CA ASP A 319 -15.14 -24.68 17.53
C ASP A 319 -13.64 -24.37 17.32
N PRO A 320 -12.76 -25.39 17.18
CA PRO A 320 -11.34 -25.16 16.95
C PRO A 320 -11.13 -24.77 15.49
N LYS A 321 -11.34 -23.49 15.16
CA LYS A 321 -11.00 -22.97 13.84
C LYS A 321 -10.18 -21.69 13.97
N ALA A 322 -8.93 -21.88 14.37
CA ALA A 322 -7.87 -20.95 14.02
C ALA A 322 -7.59 -21.09 12.53
N THR A 323 -7.75 -20.00 11.78
CA THR A 323 -6.88 -19.82 10.62
C THR A 323 -5.44 -19.69 11.12
N VAL A 324 -4.49 -20.01 10.25
CA VAL A 324 -3.02 -19.95 10.37
C VAL A 324 -2.48 -18.61 10.92
N PHE A 325 -3.34 -17.60 11.06
CA PHE A 325 -3.04 -16.22 11.47
C PHE A 325 -3.86 -15.75 12.70
N THR A 326 -4.84 -16.53 13.15
CA THR A 326 -5.76 -16.16 14.23
C THR A 326 -5.59 -17.12 15.39
N PHE A 327 -4.96 -16.68 16.48
CA PHE A 327 -4.95 -17.42 17.75
C PHE A 327 -6.39 -17.52 18.27
N SER A 328 -7.12 -18.59 17.94
CA SER A 328 -8.54 -18.74 18.27
C SER A 328 -8.78 -19.18 19.73
N GLY A 329 -7.90 -18.80 20.64
CA GLY A 329 -7.99 -19.15 22.05
C GLY A 329 -7.24 -18.15 22.89
N CYS A 330 -7.88 -17.66 23.95
CA CYS A 330 -7.18 -16.95 25.03
C CYS A 330 -6.28 -17.90 25.85
N ASP A 331 -5.96 -19.10 25.34
CA ASP A 331 -5.27 -20.17 26.05
C ASP A 331 -3.75 -20.15 25.86
N ARG A 332 -3.22 -19.44 24.85
CA ARG A 332 -1.77 -19.25 24.66
C ARG A 332 -1.41 -17.88 24.04
N TRP A 333 -0.89 -16.99 24.88
CA TRP A 333 -0.01 -15.86 24.52
C TRP A 333 -0.40 -14.96 23.33
N GLY A 334 -1.66 -14.52 23.21
CA GLY A 334 -1.94 -13.52 22.19
C GLY A 334 -3.37 -13.07 22.04
N TRP A 335 -3.50 -11.78 21.76
CA TRP A 335 -4.68 -11.18 21.15
C TRP A 335 -4.81 -11.77 19.74
N ALA A 336 -6.03 -12.14 19.33
CA ALA A 336 -6.27 -12.56 17.95
C ALA A 336 -6.22 -11.31 17.05
N ARG A 337 -5.55 -11.38 15.90
CA ARG A 337 -5.40 -10.25 14.98
C ARG A 337 -5.82 -10.75 13.60
N ASN A 338 -6.50 -9.92 12.83
CA ASN A 338 -6.78 -10.26 11.45
C ASN A 338 -6.94 -9.01 10.58
N THR A 339 -6.49 -9.12 9.34
CA THR A 339 -6.75 -8.18 8.26
C THR A 339 -7.70 -8.79 7.27
N TYR A 340 -8.76 -8.04 6.95
CA TYR A 340 -9.69 -8.47 5.92
C TYR A 340 -10.06 -7.33 5.00
N THR A 341 -10.09 -7.64 3.72
CA THR A 341 -10.50 -6.71 2.68
C THR A 341 -11.85 -7.09 2.13
N TYR A 342 -12.67 -6.09 1.83
CA TYR A 342 -13.81 -6.29 0.96
C TYR A 342 -13.33 -6.84 -0.41
N PRO A 343 -14.13 -7.63 -1.15
CA PRO A 343 -13.71 -8.21 -2.43
C PRO A 343 -13.09 -7.20 -3.41
N ASN A 344 -13.53 -5.94 -3.36
CA ASN A 344 -12.78 -4.81 -3.91
C ASN A 344 -11.84 -4.23 -2.84
N THR A 345 -10.56 -4.62 -2.89
CA THR A 345 -9.58 -4.43 -1.81
C THR A 345 -9.25 -2.98 -1.49
N ARG A 346 -9.54 -2.04 -2.40
CA ARG A 346 -9.40 -0.59 -2.18
C ARG A 346 -10.70 0.11 -1.75
N GLU A 347 -11.83 -0.58 -1.76
CA GLU A 347 -13.09 0.01 -1.29
C GLU A 347 -13.11 0.07 0.24
N ALA A 348 -12.87 -1.06 0.90
CA ALA A 348 -12.90 -1.16 2.34
C ALA A 348 -11.92 -2.22 2.86
N GLY A 349 -11.30 -1.93 4.01
CA GLY A 349 -10.49 -2.86 4.77
C GLY A 349 -10.81 -2.79 6.26
N ALA A 350 -10.63 -3.91 6.97
CA ALA A 350 -10.85 -4.02 8.40
C ALA A 350 -9.61 -4.59 9.11
N LEU A 351 -9.29 -3.98 10.23
CA LEU A 351 -8.32 -4.42 11.22
C LEU A 351 -9.10 -4.91 12.43
N ILE A 352 -9.05 -6.20 12.70
CA ILE A 352 -9.87 -6.82 13.76
C ILE A 352 -8.94 -7.37 14.84
N LEU A 353 -9.18 -6.91 16.07
CA LEU A 353 -8.42 -7.27 17.26
C LEU A 353 -9.33 -7.99 18.26
N GLY A 354 -9.05 -9.27 18.46
CA GLY A 354 -9.65 -10.05 19.52
C GLY A 354 -9.00 -9.81 20.86
N VAL A 355 -9.80 -9.34 21.81
CA VAL A 355 -9.42 -8.92 23.15
C VAL A 355 -9.66 -10.05 24.14
N CYS A 356 -8.60 -10.47 24.83
CA CYS A 356 -8.63 -11.53 25.83
C CYS A 356 -8.38 -10.95 27.24
N PRO A 357 -9.03 -11.48 28.30
CA PRO A 357 -8.71 -11.15 29.68
C PRO A 357 -7.22 -11.34 29.96
N PRO A 358 -6.60 -10.49 30.80
CA PRO A 358 -5.16 -10.33 30.83
C PRO A 358 -4.43 -11.62 31.22
N GLY A 359 -3.50 -12.06 30.37
CA GLY A 359 -2.33 -12.80 30.82
C GLY A 359 -1.29 -11.86 31.46
N PRO A 360 -0.25 -12.40 32.11
CA PRO A 360 0.70 -11.59 32.86
C PRO A 360 1.54 -10.71 31.93
N GLY A 361 1.23 -9.40 31.91
CA GLY A 361 2.13 -8.27 31.64
C GLY A 361 2.84 -8.22 30.28
N GLY A 362 2.33 -7.38 29.37
CA GLY A 362 3.02 -7.02 28.12
C GLY A 362 2.12 -6.94 26.87
N GLU A 363 0.87 -7.35 27.00
CA GLU A 363 0.02 -7.69 25.86
C GLU A 363 -0.54 -6.46 25.11
N HIS A 364 -0.80 -5.35 25.81
CA HIS A 364 -1.30 -4.10 25.20
C HIS A 364 -0.33 -3.50 24.17
N ARG A 365 0.96 -3.32 24.53
CA ARG A 365 1.97 -2.74 23.63
C ARG A 365 2.14 -3.57 22.35
N ILE A 366 2.05 -4.89 22.50
CA ILE A 366 2.08 -5.83 21.37
C ILE A 366 0.84 -5.66 20.49
N ALA A 367 -0.36 -5.50 21.08
CA ALA A 367 -1.59 -5.24 20.34
C ALA A 367 -1.55 -3.89 19.60
N VAL A 368 -1.00 -2.84 20.20
CA VAL A 368 -0.82 -1.53 19.56
C VAL A 368 0.08 -1.64 18.33
N HIS A 369 1.31 -2.11 18.50
CA HIS A 369 2.28 -2.12 17.40
C HIS A 369 1.80 -2.95 16.21
N VAL A 370 1.18 -4.10 16.47
CA VAL A 370 0.77 -5.01 15.39
C VAL A 370 -0.33 -4.44 14.50
N MET A 371 -1.15 -3.51 14.99
CA MET A 371 -2.21 -2.97 14.14
C MET A 371 -1.60 -2.13 13.01
N SER A 372 -0.40 -1.58 13.23
CA SER A 372 0.41 -1.00 12.16
C SER A 372 0.90 -2.06 11.17
N HIS A 373 1.32 -3.23 11.64
CA HIS A 373 1.72 -4.36 10.79
C HIS A 373 0.54 -4.80 9.90
N GLU A 374 -0.59 -5.08 10.53
CA GLU A 374 -1.83 -5.47 9.85
C GLU A 374 -2.30 -4.41 8.84
N TYR A 375 -2.20 -3.13 9.17
CA TYR A 375 -2.52 -2.08 8.20
C TYR A 375 -1.64 -2.11 6.95
N VAL A 376 -0.35 -2.46 7.07
CA VAL A 376 0.52 -2.63 5.89
C VAL A 376 0.03 -3.75 4.99
N HIS A 377 -0.46 -4.87 5.54
CA HIS A 377 -1.10 -5.89 4.71
C HIS A 377 -2.32 -5.35 3.96
N LEU A 378 -3.18 -4.53 4.58
CA LEU A 378 -4.28 -3.88 3.85
C LEU A 378 -3.78 -3.04 2.67
N ILE A 379 -2.63 -2.36 2.82
CA ILE A 379 -1.99 -1.64 1.72
C ILE A 379 -1.51 -2.61 0.65
N GLN A 380 -0.71 -3.61 0.99
CA GLN A 380 -0.17 -4.59 0.03
C GLN A 380 -1.29 -5.24 -0.81
N ILE A 381 -2.36 -5.68 -0.14
CA ILE A 381 -3.54 -6.27 -0.78
C ILE A 381 -4.29 -5.24 -1.64
N GLY A 382 -4.36 -4.00 -1.16
CA GLY A 382 -4.95 -2.86 -1.86
C GLY A 382 -4.18 -2.44 -3.11
N LEU A 383 -2.88 -2.71 -3.20
CA LEU A 383 -2.08 -2.31 -4.37
C LEU A 383 -2.46 -3.10 -5.64
N LYS A 384 -2.93 -4.35 -5.51
CA LYS A 384 -3.35 -5.22 -6.63
C LYS A 384 -4.86 -5.54 -6.60
N PRO A 385 -5.74 -4.55 -6.79
CA PRO A 385 -7.18 -4.78 -6.78
C PRO A 385 -7.59 -5.69 -7.94
N ASN A 386 -8.73 -6.38 -7.78
CA ASN A 386 -9.31 -7.25 -8.81
C ASN A 386 -8.40 -8.43 -9.22
N SER A 387 -7.57 -8.97 -8.32
CA SER A 387 -6.75 -10.15 -8.58
C SER A 387 -7.17 -11.35 -7.74
N LEU A 388 -7.22 -12.54 -8.35
CA LEU A 388 -7.36 -13.81 -7.64
C LEU A 388 -6.05 -14.29 -6.98
N ASN A 389 -4.94 -13.58 -7.20
CA ASN A 389 -3.66 -13.86 -6.55
C ASN A 389 -2.98 -12.53 -6.17
N ILE A 390 -3.43 -11.97 -5.05
CA ILE A 390 -2.99 -10.69 -4.48
C ILE A 390 -1.49 -10.63 -4.19
N TRP A 391 -0.83 -11.78 -3.98
CA TRP A 391 0.59 -11.88 -3.63
C TRP A 391 1.50 -12.26 -4.80
N GLU A 392 0.94 -12.50 -5.99
CA GLU A 392 1.76 -12.83 -7.16
C GLU A 392 2.69 -11.67 -7.53
N ASN A 393 3.93 -12.03 -7.91
CA ASN A 393 5.08 -11.18 -8.21
C ASN A 393 5.78 -10.56 -7.01
N ILE A 394 5.26 -10.73 -5.79
CA ILE A 394 5.91 -10.22 -4.58
C ILE A 394 6.79 -11.32 -3.95
N PRO A 395 8.08 -11.07 -3.73
CA PRO A 395 8.95 -11.96 -2.97
C PRO A 395 8.39 -12.20 -1.56
N CYS A 396 8.48 -13.44 -1.11
CA CYS A 396 8.00 -13.88 0.19
C CYS A 396 8.56 -13.06 1.36
N TRP A 397 9.81 -12.64 1.27
CA TRP A 397 10.46 -11.84 2.32
C TRP A 397 9.85 -10.44 2.48
N MET A 398 9.27 -9.87 1.42
CA MET A 398 8.64 -8.53 1.46
C MET A 398 7.30 -8.57 2.17
N ILE A 399 6.54 -9.67 2.01
CA ILE A 399 5.17 -9.77 2.53
C ILE A 399 5.12 -9.50 4.02
N GLU A 400 6.01 -10.11 4.80
CA GLU A 400 6.11 -9.92 6.25
C GLU A 400 7.18 -8.90 6.64
N GLY A 401 8.23 -8.75 5.83
CA GLY A 401 9.31 -7.82 6.13
C GLY A 401 8.88 -6.35 6.13
N GLU A 402 8.01 -5.96 5.20
CA GLU A 402 7.49 -4.59 5.12
C GLU A 402 6.62 -4.24 6.34
N PRO A 403 5.56 -4.99 6.68
CA PRO A 403 4.78 -4.78 7.90
C PRO A 403 5.62 -4.73 9.18
N GLU A 404 6.55 -5.68 9.33
CA GLU A 404 7.36 -5.82 10.55
C GLU A 404 8.28 -4.64 10.79
N TRP A 405 8.92 -4.15 9.72
CA TRP A 405 9.73 -2.94 9.82
C TRP A 405 8.86 -1.71 10.11
N VAL A 406 7.73 -1.55 9.39
CA VAL A 406 6.84 -0.40 9.57
C VAL A 406 6.29 -0.33 10.99
N GLN A 407 5.81 -1.44 11.57
CA GLN A 407 5.30 -1.42 12.95
C GLN A 407 6.37 -0.99 13.95
N SER A 408 7.61 -1.42 13.73
CA SER A 408 8.72 -1.05 14.60
C SER A 408 9.00 0.44 14.48
N ALA A 409 9.06 0.98 13.26
CA ALA A 409 9.35 2.38 12.99
C ALA A 409 8.35 3.36 13.63
N MET A 410 7.14 2.90 13.99
CA MET A 410 6.14 3.71 14.69
C MET A 410 6.37 3.85 16.20
N SER A 411 7.38 3.16 16.74
CA SER A 411 7.80 3.24 18.15
C SER A 411 8.01 4.69 18.59
N GLU A 412 7.67 4.97 19.86
CA GLU A 412 7.70 6.32 20.43
C GLU A 412 9.10 6.94 20.45
N ASP A 413 10.12 6.11 20.67
CA ASP A 413 11.51 6.52 20.72
C ASP A 413 12.42 5.45 20.09
N PHE A 414 13.67 5.85 19.85
CA PHE A 414 14.65 4.97 19.19
C PHE A 414 15.05 3.74 20.02
N SER A 415 15.03 3.81 21.36
CA SER A 415 15.29 2.62 22.20
C SER A 415 14.16 1.61 22.06
N THR A 416 12.92 2.09 22.07
CA THR A 416 11.71 1.29 21.86
C THR A 416 11.71 0.68 20.45
N TYR A 417 12.15 1.44 19.44
CA TYR A 417 12.38 0.94 18.08
C TYR A 417 13.39 -0.20 18.04
N LEU A 418 14.56 -0.04 18.67
CA LEU A 418 15.58 -1.10 18.72
C LEU A 418 15.06 -2.36 19.42
N ILE A 419 14.32 -2.22 20.52
CA ILE A 419 13.71 -3.36 21.23
C ILE A 419 12.68 -4.05 20.34
N ALA A 420 11.85 -3.30 19.61
CA ALA A 420 10.90 -3.86 18.66
C ALA A 420 11.58 -4.60 17.49
N GLN A 421 12.80 -4.16 17.11
CA GLN A 421 13.67 -4.79 16.11
C GLN A 421 14.54 -5.93 16.67
N MET A 422 14.43 -6.29 17.95
CA MET A 422 15.07 -7.51 18.49
C MET A 422 14.25 -8.74 18.03
N PHE A 423 14.18 -8.89 16.71
CA PHE A 423 13.38 -9.88 15.99
C PHE A 423 13.69 -11.27 16.52
N HIS A 424 12.70 -11.99 17.06
CA HIS A 424 12.90 -13.40 17.37
C HIS A 424 13.43 -14.12 16.12
N PRO A 425 14.37 -15.08 16.25
CA PRO A 425 14.76 -15.94 15.14
C PRO A 425 13.61 -16.91 14.84
N TYR A 426 12.42 -16.39 14.57
CA TYR A 426 11.18 -17.07 14.21
C TYR A 426 10.49 -17.77 15.37
N LEU A 427 9.42 -17.14 15.83
CA LEU A 427 8.32 -17.82 16.52
C LEU A 427 7.09 -17.71 15.62
N LEU A 428 6.92 -18.67 14.71
CA LEU A 428 5.60 -18.94 14.14
C LEU A 428 5.13 -20.29 14.69
N SER A 429 4.50 -20.23 15.87
CA SER A 429 3.54 -21.27 16.27
C SER A 429 2.21 -21.12 15.50
N SER A 430 1.96 -19.94 14.88
CA SER A 430 0.68 -19.58 14.30
C SER A 430 0.27 -20.43 13.11
N SER A 431 1.23 -21.00 12.35
CA SER A 431 0.87 -21.81 11.20
C SER A 431 0.38 -23.22 11.49
N GLY A 432 0.31 -23.61 12.77
CA GLY A 432 0.11 -25.02 13.16
C GLY A 432 1.25 -25.92 12.67
N ARG A 433 2.41 -25.34 12.31
CA ARG A 433 3.58 -26.06 11.78
C ARG A 433 4.80 -25.98 12.72
N ASP A 434 4.63 -25.40 13.91
CA ASP A 434 5.64 -25.31 14.99
C ASP A 434 7.05 -24.94 14.50
N TYR A 435 7.15 -23.88 13.69
CA TYR A 435 8.45 -23.35 13.29
C TYR A 435 8.96 -22.40 14.36
N SER A 436 9.76 -22.94 15.28
CA SER A 436 10.44 -22.15 16.30
C SER A 436 11.94 -22.36 16.22
N GLU A 437 12.69 -21.28 16.04
CA GLU A 437 14.09 -21.25 16.42
C GLU A 437 14.19 -20.31 17.62
N THR A 438 14.48 -20.90 18.79
CA THR A 438 14.39 -20.24 20.10
C THR A 438 15.75 -19.87 20.68
N THR A 439 16.83 -20.19 19.96
CA THR A 439 18.20 -19.99 20.41
C THR A 439 18.90 -19.00 19.51
N ALA A 440 19.51 -17.98 20.11
CA ALA A 440 20.41 -17.05 19.43
C ALA A 440 21.52 -17.82 18.71
N ARG A 441 21.84 -17.43 17.47
CA ARG A 441 22.99 -17.96 16.74
C ARG A 441 23.53 -16.95 15.75
N GLU A 442 24.74 -17.23 15.28
CA GLU A 442 25.30 -16.53 14.14
C GLU A 442 24.67 -17.02 12.83
N TRP A 443 24.43 -16.07 11.94
CA TRP A 443 23.97 -16.29 10.57
C TRP A 443 25.11 -15.95 9.62
N SER A 444 25.32 -16.80 8.62
CA SER A 444 26.25 -16.51 7.52
C SER A 444 25.55 -15.75 6.38
N SER A 445 26.33 -14.99 5.61
CA SER A 445 25.81 -14.32 4.42
C SER A 445 25.31 -15.31 3.36
N GLU A 446 25.89 -16.51 3.25
CA GLU A 446 25.42 -17.51 2.28
C GLU A 446 24.06 -18.09 2.69
N GLU A 447 23.79 -18.29 3.98
CA GLU A 447 22.46 -18.71 4.45
C GLU A 447 21.39 -17.69 4.10
N VAL A 448 21.67 -16.40 4.32
CA VAL A 448 20.73 -15.32 3.97
C VAL A 448 20.57 -15.19 2.46
N LEU A 449 21.65 -15.33 1.67
CA LEU A 449 21.57 -15.29 0.21
C LEU A 449 20.77 -16.48 -0.34
N SER A 450 20.96 -17.67 0.23
CA SER A 450 20.17 -18.87 -0.08
C SER A 450 18.69 -18.66 0.28
N TYR A 451 18.41 -18.02 1.43
CA TYR A 451 17.07 -17.61 1.77
C TYR A 451 16.45 -16.71 0.70
N TYR A 452 17.11 -15.65 0.26
CA TYR A 452 16.59 -14.78 -0.80
C TYR A 452 16.25 -15.52 -2.08
N ARG A 453 17.09 -16.46 -2.50
CA ARG A 453 16.81 -17.31 -3.68
C ARG A 453 15.54 -18.15 -3.48
N SER A 454 15.38 -18.76 -2.30
CA SER A 454 14.20 -19.57 -1.97
C SER A 454 12.93 -18.75 -1.72
N ALA A 455 13.08 -17.49 -1.31
CA ALA A 455 11.99 -16.56 -0.97
C ALA A 455 11.62 -15.65 -2.15
N ALA A 456 12.15 -15.88 -3.35
CA ALA A 456 11.89 -15.06 -4.53
C ALA A 456 10.44 -15.17 -5.03
N ASP A 457 9.76 -16.27 -4.72
CA ASP A 457 8.36 -16.52 -5.08
C ASP A 457 7.54 -16.87 -3.84
N PHE A 458 6.48 -16.10 -3.59
CA PHE A 458 5.55 -16.35 -2.49
C PHE A 458 4.88 -17.72 -2.60
N LEU A 459 4.46 -18.16 -3.78
CA LEU A 459 3.68 -19.39 -3.94
C LEU A 459 4.46 -20.63 -3.50
N THR A 460 5.77 -20.64 -3.72
CA THR A 460 6.66 -21.73 -3.28
C THR A 460 7.09 -21.57 -1.84
N CYS A 461 7.18 -20.34 -1.33
CA CYS A 461 7.67 -20.05 0.01
C CYS A 461 6.61 -20.18 1.11
N ARG A 462 5.35 -19.81 0.85
CA ARG A 462 4.28 -19.64 1.87
C ARG A 462 4.02 -20.86 2.74
N ASP A 463 4.30 -22.05 2.21
CA ASP A 463 4.01 -23.33 2.86
C ASP A 463 5.24 -23.94 3.54
N THR A 464 6.30 -23.15 3.74
CA THR A 464 7.57 -23.57 4.34
C THR A 464 7.95 -22.68 5.53
N ASN A 465 8.95 -23.10 6.30
CA ASN A 465 9.55 -22.25 7.35
C ASN A 465 10.17 -20.95 6.80
N LYS A 466 10.40 -20.85 5.49
CA LYS A 466 10.92 -19.63 4.85
C LYS A 466 9.93 -18.48 4.88
N PHE A 467 8.63 -18.75 4.99
CA PHE A 467 7.63 -17.71 5.19
C PHE A 467 7.86 -17.00 6.54
N ALA A 468 8.08 -17.78 7.60
CA ALA A 468 8.46 -17.25 8.92
C ALA A 468 9.70 -16.35 8.84
N TYR A 469 10.61 -16.67 7.91
CA TYR A 469 11.84 -15.92 7.76
C TYR A 469 11.65 -14.48 7.29
N GLY A 470 10.50 -14.16 6.70
CA GLY A 470 10.14 -12.79 6.33
C GLY A 470 10.08 -11.85 7.53
N TYR A 471 9.64 -12.35 8.69
CA TYR A 471 9.45 -11.52 9.89
C TYR A 471 10.75 -10.95 10.46
N SER A 472 11.88 -11.65 10.29
CA SER A 472 13.18 -11.15 10.77
C SER A 472 14.15 -10.84 9.62
N LEU A 473 14.45 -11.78 8.72
CA LEU A 473 15.33 -11.53 7.58
C LEU A 473 14.71 -10.52 6.64
N GLY A 474 13.41 -10.64 6.35
CA GLY A 474 12.69 -9.69 5.51
C GLY A 474 12.61 -8.30 6.13
N ALA A 475 12.36 -8.20 7.43
CA ALA A 475 12.31 -6.93 8.14
C ALA A 475 13.67 -6.23 8.22
N ALA A 476 14.74 -6.98 8.53
CA ALA A 476 16.12 -6.46 8.49
C ALA A 476 16.55 -6.07 7.07
N THR A 477 16.08 -6.79 6.05
CA THR A 477 16.28 -6.41 4.64
C THR A 477 15.57 -5.09 4.35
N THR A 478 14.31 -4.94 4.75
CA THR A 478 13.53 -3.73 4.58
C THR A 478 14.19 -2.54 5.26
N GLU A 479 14.66 -2.70 6.50
CA GLU A 479 15.38 -1.64 7.22
C GLU A 479 16.66 -1.20 6.49
N ALA A 480 17.45 -2.16 5.99
CA ALA A 480 18.64 -1.87 5.20
C ALA A 480 18.30 -1.10 3.91
N LEU A 481 17.21 -1.49 3.24
CA LEU A 481 16.72 -0.80 2.05
C LEU A 481 16.26 0.63 2.36
N VAL A 482 15.51 0.83 3.44
CA VAL A 482 15.09 2.17 3.89
C VAL A 482 16.29 3.06 4.18
N SER A 483 17.36 2.50 4.76
CA SER A 483 18.58 3.27 5.05
C SER A 483 19.30 3.79 3.80
N ILE A 484 19.01 3.24 2.61
CA ILE A 484 19.57 3.64 1.31
C ILE A 484 18.56 4.43 0.46
N GLY A 485 17.30 4.00 0.44
CA GLY A 485 16.27 4.52 -0.47
C GLY A 485 15.20 5.40 0.18
N GLY A 486 15.13 5.44 1.50
CA GLY A 486 14.11 6.16 2.26
C GLY A 486 12.88 5.28 2.57
N SER A 487 12.05 5.73 3.48
CA SER A 487 10.91 4.96 4.03
C SER A 487 9.78 4.71 3.04
N GLU A 488 9.84 5.33 1.86
CA GLU A 488 8.92 5.09 0.74
C GLU A 488 9.47 4.08 -0.30
N SER A 489 10.76 3.72 -0.23
CA SER A 489 11.42 3.00 -1.33
C SER A 489 10.99 1.55 -1.48
N PHE A 490 10.71 0.84 -0.38
CA PHE A 490 10.27 -0.55 -0.46
C PHE A 490 8.86 -0.65 -1.05
N PHE A 491 7.95 0.29 -0.74
CA PHE A 491 6.66 0.37 -1.43
C PHE A 491 6.79 0.74 -2.89
N ALA A 492 7.71 1.64 -3.25
CA ALA A 492 7.99 1.94 -4.65
C ALA A 492 8.49 0.69 -5.41
N LEU A 493 9.27 -0.19 -4.75
CA LEU A 493 9.65 -1.49 -5.30
C LEU A 493 8.43 -2.41 -5.41
N HIS A 494 7.65 -2.56 -4.35
CA HIS A 494 6.42 -3.38 -4.31
C HIS A 494 5.48 -3.01 -5.46
N GLU A 495 5.15 -1.71 -5.62
CA GLU A 495 4.27 -1.21 -6.67
C GLU A 495 4.77 -1.58 -8.07
N ARG A 496 6.09 -1.56 -8.32
CA ARG A 496 6.63 -1.97 -9.62
C ARG A 496 6.49 -3.46 -9.89
N LEU A 497 6.73 -4.28 -8.86
CA LEU A 497 6.64 -5.73 -8.98
C LEU A 497 5.20 -6.19 -9.28
N ILE A 498 4.19 -5.60 -8.63
CA ILE A 498 2.79 -5.94 -8.94
C ILE A 498 2.37 -5.50 -10.34
N LEU A 499 3.03 -4.51 -10.94
CA LEU A 499 2.83 -4.11 -12.34
C LEU A 499 3.52 -5.05 -13.33
N GLY A 500 4.19 -6.08 -12.83
CA GLY A 500 4.89 -7.08 -13.64
C GLY A 500 6.28 -6.64 -14.10
N GLU A 501 6.84 -5.57 -13.53
CA GLU A 501 8.26 -5.30 -13.74
C GLU A 501 9.09 -6.43 -13.13
N ASN A 502 10.08 -6.93 -13.87
CA ASN A 502 11.01 -7.93 -13.32
C ASN A 502 11.84 -7.30 -12.18
N MET A 503 12.12 -8.11 -11.15
CA MET A 503 12.86 -7.72 -9.94
C MET A 503 14.13 -6.89 -10.21
N ASN A 504 14.97 -7.29 -11.18
CA ASN A 504 16.20 -6.54 -11.47
C ASN A 504 15.94 -5.14 -12.03
N ASN A 505 14.91 -4.96 -12.85
CA ASN A 505 14.54 -3.66 -13.43
C ASN A 505 13.86 -2.77 -12.39
N ALA A 506 12.92 -3.34 -11.63
CA ALA A 506 12.24 -2.63 -10.56
C ALA A 506 13.24 -2.14 -9.50
N PHE A 507 14.12 -3.02 -9.04
CA PHE A 507 15.13 -2.71 -8.04
C PHE A 507 16.14 -1.66 -8.56
N LYS A 508 16.59 -1.77 -9.82
CA LYS A 508 17.48 -0.77 -10.43
C LYS A 508 16.83 0.60 -10.54
N THR A 509 15.53 0.65 -10.83
CA THR A 509 14.82 1.93 -10.92
C THR A 509 14.70 2.61 -9.56
N VAL A 510 14.51 1.84 -8.48
CA VAL A 510 14.34 2.38 -7.12
C VAL A 510 15.68 2.67 -6.44
N TYR A 511 16.64 1.76 -6.53
CA TYR A 511 17.89 1.78 -5.76
C TYR A 511 19.17 2.00 -6.58
N GLY A 512 19.05 2.15 -7.90
CA GLY A 512 20.17 2.43 -8.80
C GLY A 512 21.06 1.23 -9.18
N ILE A 513 20.87 0.06 -8.54
CA ILE A 513 21.60 -1.19 -8.84
C ILE A 513 20.62 -2.34 -9.09
N THR A 514 21.05 -3.45 -9.68
CA THR A 514 20.16 -4.63 -9.85
C THR A 514 20.01 -5.41 -8.55
N TRP A 515 18.92 -6.18 -8.40
CA TRP A 515 18.75 -7.08 -7.26
C TRP A 515 19.88 -8.12 -7.18
N ASP A 516 20.31 -8.67 -8.32
CA ASP A 516 21.42 -9.64 -8.35
C ASP A 516 22.73 -9.05 -7.80
N ALA A 517 22.97 -7.74 -7.97
CA ALA A 517 24.12 -7.06 -7.39
C ALA A 517 23.89 -6.70 -5.91
N ALA A 518 22.65 -6.36 -5.55
CA ALA A 518 22.28 -5.95 -4.19
C ALA A 518 22.21 -7.11 -3.20
N ALA A 519 21.63 -8.24 -3.59
CA ALA A 519 21.29 -9.35 -2.71
C ALA A 519 22.51 -9.91 -1.95
N PRO A 520 23.71 -10.10 -2.56
CA PRO A 520 24.89 -10.52 -1.82
C PRO A 520 25.40 -9.48 -0.80
N ILE A 521 25.19 -8.19 -1.05
CA ILE A 521 25.55 -7.10 -0.13
C ILE A 521 24.57 -7.09 1.05
N LEU A 522 23.27 -7.12 0.75
CA LEU A 522 22.20 -7.20 1.76
C LEU A 522 22.36 -8.44 2.63
N ALA A 523 22.72 -9.58 2.06
CA ALA A 523 22.90 -10.82 2.80
C ALA A 523 24.00 -10.70 3.87
N GLN A 524 25.11 -10.01 3.58
CA GLN A 524 26.15 -9.73 4.58
C GLN A 524 25.64 -8.83 5.71
N VAL A 525 24.89 -7.79 5.35
CA VAL A 525 24.30 -6.84 6.32
C VAL A 525 23.31 -7.57 7.23
N VAL A 526 22.32 -8.25 6.66
CA VAL A 526 21.23 -8.91 7.38
C VAL A 526 21.76 -10.03 8.27
N ALA A 527 22.69 -10.85 7.76
CA ALA A 527 23.33 -11.90 8.55
C ALA A 527 23.96 -11.33 9.84
N LYS A 528 24.74 -10.25 9.71
CA LYS A 528 25.37 -9.59 10.86
C LYS A 528 24.35 -8.91 11.78
N LYS A 529 23.35 -8.23 11.23
CA LYS A 529 22.31 -7.56 12.03
C LYS A 529 21.52 -8.55 12.89
N ILE A 530 21.09 -9.65 12.33
CA ILE A 530 20.31 -10.68 13.04
C ILE A 530 21.17 -11.41 14.07
N SER A 531 22.44 -11.68 13.75
CA SER A 531 23.37 -12.27 14.72
C SER A 531 23.57 -11.34 15.94
N LEU A 532 23.61 -10.02 15.73
CA LEU A 532 23.84 -9.04 16.79
C LEU A 532 22.57 -8.66 17.57
N SER A 533 21.39 -8.70 16.94
CA SER A 533 20.12 -8.31 17.59
C SER A 533 19.71 -9.21 18.75
N TRP A 534 20.35 -10.37 18.89
CA TRP A 534 20.16 -11.36 19.96
C TRP A 534 21.34 -11.51 20.91
N SER A 535 22.37 -10.69 20.73
CA SER A 535 23.50 -10.62 21.66
C SER A 535 23.23 -9.61 22.77
N ASP A 536 24.00 -9.69 23.86
CA ASP A 536 24.02 -8.64 24.90
C ASP A 536 24.36 -7.25 24.32
N ALA A 537 24.94 -7.20 23.12
CA ALA A 537 25.26 -5.97 22.42
C ALA A 537 24.07 -5.36 21.65
N ALA A 538 22.91 -6.02 21.55
CA ALA A 538 21.80 -5.64 20.66
C ALA A 538 21.38 -4.16 20.73
N LEU A 539 21.40 -3.58 21.93
CA LEU A 539 21.03 -2.18 22.18
C LEU A 539 22.20 -1.19 22.16
N THR A 540 23.44 -1.69 22.12
CA THR A 540 24.68 -0.91 22.28
C THR A 540 25.54 -0.88 21.03
N TYR A 541 25.40 -1.84 20.11
CA TYR A 541 26.14 -1.83 18.84
C TYR A 541 25.61 -0.79 17.85
N GLN A 542 24.38 -0.32 18.04
CA GLN A 542 23.71 0.62 17.15
C GLN A 542 24.08 2.07 17.50
N THR A 543 24.42 2.85 16.48
CA THR A 543 24.50 4.31 16.56
C THR A 543 23.14 4.85 16.99
N ARG A 544 23.15 5.86 17.86
CA ARG A 544 21.94 6.58 18.28
C ARG A 544 21.74 7.80 17.38
N PRO A 545 20.49 8.12 16.98
CA PRO A 545 20.21 9.35 16.28
C PRO A 545 20.73 10.58 17.02
N LYS A 546 21.29 11.52 16.28
CA LYS A 546 21.63 12.84 16.83
C LYS A 546 20.31 13.58 17.04
N VAL A 547 19.97 13.84 18.30
CA VAL A 547 18.78 14.60 18.71
C VAL A 547 18.81 16.01 18.11
#